data_AF-A0A8T0ETB8-F1
#
_entry.id   AF-A0A8T0ETB8-F1
#
_cell.length_a   1.000
_cell.length_b   1.000
_cell.length_c   1.000
_cell.angle_alpha   90.00
_cell.angle_beta   90.00
_cell.angle_gamma   90.00
#
_symmetry.space_group_name_H-M   'P 1'
#
loop_
_entity.id
_entity.type
_entity.pdbx_description
1 polymer ?
#
loop_
_entity_poly.entity_id
_entity_poly.type
_entity_poly.pdbx_seq_one_letter_code
_entity_poly.pdbx_strand_id
1 'polypeptide(L)'
;MSFVTFLSLQILLISGCVFGAPESSESEEISAEDMKILLCDEKNADVSKIIVGCFDEMSIPEYAPIIKQCYDGLNGEINGQMMKDWYCAHNTDEIMKADECSDQLIIAEKGEEFLKEAADQLGECVESKLPSDKRRK
;
A
#
# COMPACT_ATOMS: atom_id res chain seq x y z
N MET A 1 43.74 1.55 44.85
CA MET A 1 42.97 0.30 45.04
C MET A 1 41.53 0.71 45.27
N SER A 2 40.90 1.30 44.25
CA SER A 2 40.04 0.63 43.26
C SER A 2 38.69 0.22 43.84
N PHE A 3 37.78 1.21 43.88
CA PHE A 3 36.38 1.14 43.42
C PHE A 3 35.75 -0.26 43.50
N VAL A 4 35.58 -0.75 44.73
CA VAL A 4 34.57 -1.75 45.03
C VAL A 4 33.23 -1.01 45.16
N THR A 5 32.16 -1.64 44.68
CA THR A 5 30.73 -1.33 44.91
C THR A 5 29.97 -0.36 43.99
N PHE A 6 30.13 -0.39 42.65
CA PHE A 6 29.10 0.22 41.76
C PHE A 6 28.78 -0.50 40.44
N LEU A 7 29.27 -1.72 40.18
CA LEU A 7 29.03 -2.44 38.91
C LEU A 7 28.31 -3.79 39.07
N SER A 8 27.48 -3.94 40.10
CA SER A 8 26.62 -5.12 40.30
C SER A 8 25.14 -4.85 40.07
N LEU A 9 24.77 -3.69 39.49
CA LEU A 9 23.38 -3.25 39.28
C LEU A 9 23.01 -3.13 37.79
N GLN A 10 23.46 -4.07 36.95
CA GLN A 10 23.14 -4.14 35.51
C GLN A 10 22.51 -5.50 35.12
N ILE A 11 22.00 -6.27 36.09
CA ILE A 11 21.44 -7.63 35.85
C ILE A 11 19.89 -7.67 35.91
N LEU A 12 19.17 -6.53 35.91
CA LEU A 12 17.71 -6.55 36.13
C LEU A 12 16.86 -5.67 35.21
N LEU A 13 17.29 -5.37 33.98
CA LEU A 13 16.47 -4.62 33.01
C LEU A 13 16.53 -5.14 31.56
N ILE A 14 16.87 -6.42 31.34
CA ILE A 14 16.68 -7.08 30.03
C ILE A 14 15.94 -8.40 30.24
N SER A 15 14.74 -8.31 30.80
CA SER A 15 13.76 -9.39 30.78
C SER A 15 12.39 -8.79 31.07
N GLY A 16 11.71 -8.33 30.01
CA GLY A 16 10.36 -7.81 30.11
C GLY A 16 9.94 -7.01 28.90
N CYS A 17 9.80 -7.67 27.75
CA CYS A 17 8.83 -7.32 26.68
C CYS A 17 8.59 -8.57 25.83
N VAL A 18 8.03 -9.60 26.48
CA VAL A 18 7.16 -10.58 25.82
C VAL A 18 5.76 -9.99 25.97
N PHE A 19 5.09 -9.79 24.83
CA PHE A 19 3.74 -9.22 24.66
C PHE A 19 3.54 -7.76 25.09
N GLY A 20 3.65 -6.90 24.10
CA GLY A 20 2.90 -5.67 23.98
C GLY A 20 2.98 -5.29 22.52
N ALA A 21 2.18 -5.93 21.67
CA ALA A 21 1.81 -5.30 20.42
C ALA A 21 1.17 -3.97 20.85
N PRO A 22 1.79 -2.80 20.59
CA PRO A 22 0.96 -1.63 20.49
C PRO A 22 0.04 -1.95 19.33
N GLU A 23 -1.25 -1.79 19.59
CA GLU A 23 -2.31 -1.71 18.61
C GLU A 23 -1.96 -0.56 17.64
N SER A 24 -1.00 -0.79 16.73
CA SER A 24 -1.03 -0.12 15.45
C SER A 24 -2.20 -0.79 14.76
N SER A 25 -3.26 -0.02 14.53
CA SER A 25 -4.14 -0.22 13.39
C SER A 25 -3.28 -0.65 12.20
N GLU A 26 -3.14 -1.96 12.01
CA GLU A 26 -2.51 -2.57 10.85
C GLU A 26 -3.50 -2.24 9.73
N SER A 27 -3.28 -1.11 9.07
CA SER A 27 -3.71 -0.98 7.69
C SER A 27 -2.99 -2.13 7.00
N GLU A 28 -3.68 -3.25 6.81
CA GLU A 28 -3.18 -4.37 6.03
C GLU A 28 -2.85 -3.80 4.65
N GLU A 29 -1.57 -3.52 4.41
CA GLU A 29 -1.09 -3.09 3.10
C GLU A 29 -1.39 -4.24 2.13
N ILE A 30 -2.28 -3.99 1.18
CA ILE A 30 -2.64 -4.98 0.16
C ILE A 30 -1.37 -5.30 -0.63
N SER A 31 -0.97 -6.57 -0.64
CA SER A 31 0.23 -6.96 -1.37
C SER A 31 0.03 -6.81 -2.89
N ALA A 32 1.12 -6.65 -3.64
CA ALA A 32 1.09 -6.63 -5.10
C ALA A 32 0.40 -7.88 -5.70
N GLU A 33 0.55 -9.04 -5.04
CA GLU A 33 -0.12 -10.28 -5.44
C GLU A 33 -1.63 -10.21 -5.21
N ASP A 34 -2.05 -9.72 -4.04
CA ASP A 34 -3.48 -9.56 -3.72
C ASP A 34 -4.15 -8.55 -4.65
N MET A 35 -3.50 -7.40 -4.90
CA MET A 35 -3.99 -6.40 -5.84
C MET A 35 -4.14 -6.99 -7.24
N LYS A 36 -3.16 -7.77 -7.70
CA LYS A 36 -3.23 -8.46 -8.99
C LYS A 36 -4.39 -9.46 -9.04
N ILE A 37 -4.62 -10.23 -7.99
CA ILE A 37 -5.76 -11.16 -7.89
C ILE A 37 -7.09 -10.41 -7.94
N LEU A 38 -7.21 -9.31 -7.20
CA LEU A 38 -8.43 -8.48 -7.16
C LEU A 38 -8.74 -7.83 -8.50
N LEU A 39 -7.71 -7.39 -9.24
CA LEU A 39 -7.87 -6.73 -10.53
C LEU A 39 -8.08 -7.70 -11.69
N CYS A 40 -7.43 -8.87 -11.67
CA CYS A 40 -7.26 -9.71 -12.87
C CYS A 40 -8.01 -11.05 -12.83
N ASP A 41 -8.40 -11.58 -11.66
CA ASP A 41 -9.22 -12.80 -11.61
C ASP A 41 -10.67 -12.49 -12.03
N GLU A 42 -11.22 -13.25 -12.98
CA GLU A 42 -12.60 -13.12 -13.44
C GLU A 42 -13.62 -13.27 -12.31
N LYS A 43 -13.30 -14.05 -11.26
CA LYS A 43 -14.15 -14.20 -10.07
C LYS A 43 -14.30 -12.89 -9.29
N ASN A 44 -13.35 -11.98 -9.47
CA ASN A 44 -13.31 -10.67 -8.84
C ASN A 44 -13.80 -9.56 -9.77
N ALA A 45 -14.42 -9.86 -10.92
CA ALA A 45 -14.83 -8.86 -11.91
C ALA A 45 -15.62 -7.67 -11.32
N ASP A 46 -16.53 -7.91 -10.37
CA ASP A 46 -17.28 -6.84 -9.70
C ASP A 46 -16.37 -5.95 -8.83
N VAL A 47 -15.43 -6.58 -8.11
CA VAL A 47 -14.50 -5.88 -7.22
C VAL A 47 -13.48 -5.10 -8.04
N SER A 48 -12.92 -5.73 -9.09
CA SER A 48 -12.08 -5.11 -10.11
C SER A 48 -12.73 -3.85 -10.69
N LYS A 49 -14.03 -3.92 -11.04
CA LYS A 49 -14.78 -2.75 -11.55
C LYS A 49 -14.90 -1.62 -10.52
N ILE A 50 -15.07 -1.96 -9.24
CA ILE A 50 -15.11 -0.98 -8.15
C ILE A 50 -13.75 -0.31 -7.98
N ILE A 51 -12.66 -1.09 -7.92
CA ILE A 51 -11.30 -0.58 -7.77
C ILE A 51 -10.93 0.34 -8.94
N VAL A 52 -11.20 -0.08 -10.18
CA VAL A 52 -11.00 0.74 -11.38
C VAL A 52 -11.76 2.06 -11.30
N GLY A 53 -13.04 2.02 -10.91
CA GLY A 53 -13.85 3.24 -10.76
C GLY A 53 -13.33 4.16 -9.65
N CYS A 54 -12.77 3.61 -8.58
CA CYS A 54 -12.15 4.38 -7.51
C CYS A 54 -10.85 5.05 -7.96
N PHE A 55 -10.02 4.37 -8.75
CA PHE A 55 -8.85 5.00 -9.38
C PHE A 55 -9.24 6.19 -10.28
N ASP A 56 -10.34 6.06 -11.04
CA ASP A 56 -10.82 7.15 -11.90
C ASP A 56 -11.33 8.35 -11.09
N GLU A 57 -12.05 8.10 -9.99
CA GLU A 57 -12.58 9.16 -9.12
C GLU A 57 -11.50 9.85 -8.31
N MET A 58 -10.49 9.09 -7.89
CA MET A 58 -9.33 9.62 -7.18
C MET A 58 -8.30 10.23 -8.08
N SER A 59 -8.36 10.02 -9.40
CA SER A 59 -7.32 10.41 -10.35
C SER A 59 -6.78 11.79 -10.03
N ILE A 60 -5.58 11.83 -9.42
CA ILE A 60 -4.89 13.07 -9.12
C ILE A 60 -3.92 13.27 -10.28
N PRO A 61 -4.13 14.28 -11.15
CA PRO A 61 -3.23 14.58 -12.25
C PRO A 61 -1.78 14.77 -11.79
N GLU A 62 -1.58 15.10 -10.51
CA GLU A 62 -0.28 15.25 -9.86
C GLU A 62 0.52 13.95 -9.75
N TYR A 63 -0.11 12.77 -9.73
CA TYR A 63 0.60 11.48 -9.72
C TYR A 63 0.97 10.98 -11.12
N ALA A 64 0.30 11.47 -12.16
CA ALA A 64 0.52 11.00 -13.52
C ALA A 64 1.99 11.05 -13.98
N PRO A 65 2.82 12.06 -13.60
CA PRO A 65 4.25 12.04 -13.91
C PRO A 65 5.00 10.90 -13.22
N ILE A 66 4.73 10.65 -11.94
CA ILE A 66 5.35 9.58 -11.14
C ILE A 66 4.95 8.21 -11.72
N ILE A 67 3.66 8.02 -12.02
CA ILE A 67 3.19 6.77 -12.64
C ILE A 67 3.89 6.52 -13.97
N LYS A 68 4.02 7.53 -14.84
CA LYS A 68 4.74 7.40 -16.13
C LYS A 68 6.22 7.09 -15.96
N GLN A 69 6.82 7.47 -14.84
CA GLN A 69 8.23 7.21 -14.56
C GLN A 69 8.47 5.80 -14.01
N CYS A 70 7.52 5.26 -13.25
CA CYS A 70 7.68 3.98 -12.54
C CYS A 70 7.00 2.79 -13.23
N TYR A 71 5.91 3.04 -13.96
CA TYR A 71 5.13 2.01 -14.64
C TYR A 71 5.45 2.02 -16.14
N ASP A 72 6.44 1.22 -16.51
CA ASP A 72 6.95 1.15 -17.88
C ASP A 72 5.84 0.90 -18.91
N GLY A 73 5.82 1.71 -19.96
CA GLY A 73 4.85 1.58 -21.05
C GLY A 73 3.52 2.30 -20.82
N LEU A 74 3.23 2.79 -19.61
CA LEU A 74 2.09 3.69 -19.40
C LEU A 74 2.40 5.08 -19.98
N ASN A 75 1.81 5.37 -21.12
CA ASN A 75 1.89 6.67 -21.79
C ASN A 75 0.49 7.24 -21.98
N GLY A 76 0.32 8.55 -21.76
CA GLY A 76 -0.96 9.24 -22.00
C GLY A 76 -1.74 9.61 -20.73
N GLU A 77 -3.07 9.58 -20.82
CA GLU A 77 -3.98 9.86 -19.72
C GLU A 77 -4.08 8.63 -18.83
N ILE A 78 -3.60 8.73 -17.58
CA ILE A 78 -3.63 7.63 -16.63
C ILE A 78 -5.04 7.54 -16.03
N ASN A 79 -5.64 6.36 -16.12
CA ASN A 79 -6.95 6.04 -15.56
C ASN A 79 -6.94 4.61 -14.99
N GLY A 80 -7.97 4.26 -14.24
CA GLY A 80 -8.09 2.97 -13.57
C GLY A 80 -8.05 1.79 -14.53
N GLN A 81 -8.61 1.93 -15.74
CA GLN A 81 -8.58 0.85 -16.74
C GLN A 81 -7.15 0.62 -17.25
N MET A 82 -6.38 1.68 -17.51
CA MET A 82 -4.98 1.55 -17.89
C MET A 82 -4.12 0.95 -16.79
N MET A 83 -4.35 1.34 -15.53
CA MET A 83 -3.68 0.73 -14.38
C MET A 83 -4.00 -0.76 -14.28
N LYS A 84 -5.28 -1.14 -14.38
CA LYS A 84 -5.68 -2.55 -14.39
C LYS A 84 -5.00 -3.34 -15.50
N ASP A 85 -5.04 -2.84 -16.73
CA ASP A 85 -4.47 -3.53 -17.88
C ASP A 85 -2.97 -3.76 -17.69
N TRP A 86 -2.27 -2.78 -17.11
CA TRP A 86 -0.86 -2.89 -16.77
C TRP A 86 -0.59 -3.94 -15.69
N TYR A 87 -1.32 -3.92 -14.57
CA TYR A 87 -1.21 -4.93 -13.51
C TYR A 87 -1.49 -6.35 -14.03
N CYS A 88 -2.42 -6.51 -14.97
CA CYS A 88 -2.73 -7.82 -15.53
C CYS A 88 -1.70 -8.31 -16.55
N ALA A 89 -1.00 -7.41 -17.23
CA ALA A 89 0.02 -7.74 -18.22
C ALA A 89 1.40 -8.08 -17.62
N HIS A 90 1.72 -7.58 -16.42
CA HIS A 90 3.06 -7.72 -15.81
C HIS A 90 3.09 -8.75 -14.68
N ASN A 91 4.24 -9.32 -14.38
CA ASN A 91 4.37 -10.26 -13.26
C ASN A 91 4.50 -9.54 -11.90
N THR A 92 4.39 -10.27 -10.80
CA THR A 92 4.41 -9.69 -9.44
C THR A 92 5.72 -8.96 -9.14
N ASP A 93 6.88 -9.44 -9.60
CA ASP A 93 8.17 -8.77 -9.39
C ASP A 93 8.24 -7.41 -10.13
N GLU A 94 7.64 -7.32 -11.31
CA GLU A 94 7.54 -6.07 -12.08
C GLU A 94 6.60 -5.08 -11.39
N ILE A 95 5.47 -5.56 -10.87
CA ILE A 95 4.51 -4.75 -10.12
C ILE A 95 5.17 -4.19 -8.85
N MET A 96 5.80 -5.05 -8.04
CA MET A 96 6.48 -4.63 -6.81
C MET A 96 7.53 -3.55 -7.08
N LYS A 97 8.31 -3.69 -8.15
CA LYS A 97 9.31 -2.66 -8.52
C LYS A 97 8.69 -1.33 -8.92
N ALA A 98 7.57 -1.36 -9.63
CA ALA A 98 6.85 -0.15 -10.03
C ALA A 98 6.23 0.53 -8.81
N ASP A 99 5.59 -0.23 -7.92
CA ASP A 99 4.99 0.24 -6.67
C ASP A 99 6.07 0.86 -5.74
N GLU A 100 7.18 0.15 -5.53
CA GLU A 100 8.33 0.66 -4.74
C GLU A 100 8.89 1.96 -5.33
N CYS A 101 8.98 2.05 -6.68
CA CYS A 101 9.42 3.27 -7.35
C CYS A 101 8.45 4.43 -7.11
N SER A 102 7.14 4.21 -7.27
CA SER A 102 6.15 5.27 -7.09
C SER A 102 6.10 5.74 -5.65
N ASP A 103 6.15 4.82 -4.69
CA ASP A 103 6.12 5.15 -3.27
C ASP A 103 7.34 6.00 -2.87
N GLN A 104 8.54 5.61 -3.32
CA GLN A 104 9.75 6.39 -3.06
C GLN A 104 9.68 7.80 -3.62
N LEU A 105 9.14 7.97 -4.84
CA LEU A 105 8.99 9.29 -5.46
C LEU A 105 7.90 10.12 -4.78
N ILE A 106 6.76 9.51 -4.43
CA ILE A 106 5.68 10.19 -3.71
C ILE A 106 6.17 10.64 -2.34
N ILE A 107 6.85 9.78 -1.58
CA ILE A 107 7.42 10.11 -0.27
C ILE A 107 8.44 11.26 -0.41
N ALA A 108 9.30 11.22 -1.44
CA ALA A 108 10.29 12.27 -1.65
C ALA A 108 9.66 13.63 -2.02
N GLU A 109 8.57 13.64 -2.78
CA GLU A 109 7.94 14.88 -3.25
C GLU A 109 6.87 15.44 -2.31
N LYS A 110 6.14 14.57 -1.61
CA LYS A 110 4.91 14.91 -0.89
C LYS A 110 4.90 14.42 0.56
N GLY A 111 5.78 13.49 0.92
CA GLY A 111 5.87 12.91 2.25
C GLY A 111 5.01 11.64 2.43
N GLU A 112 5.35 10.88 3.46
CA GLU A 112 4.72 9.60 3.80
C GLU A 112 3.24 9.75 4.19
N GLU A 113 2.87 10.84 4.85
CA GLU A 113 1.47 11.13 5.23
C GLU A 113 0.56 11.24 4.01
N PHE A 114 1.07 11.81 2.91
CA PHE A 114 0.31 11.94 1.67
C PHE A 114 0.10 10.60 0.96
N LEU A 115 1.12 9.72 0.95
CA LEU A 115 0.97 8.35 0.44
C LEU A 115 -0.10 7.60 1.24
N LYS A 116 -0.07 7.74 2.56
CA LYS A 116 -1.07 7.13 3.45
C LYS A 116 -2.48 7.67 3.20
N GLU A 117 -2.66 8.99 3.11
CA GLU A 117 -3.97 9.58 2.79
C GLU A 117 -4.49 9.09 1.43
N ALA A 118 -3.63 8.93 0.43
CA ALA A 118 -4.03 8.40 -0.86
C ALA A 118 -4.47 6.93 -0.75
N ALA A 119 -3.72 6.09 -0.04
CA ALA A 119 -4.11 4.71 0.20
C ALA A 119 -5.45 4.60 0.96
N ASP A 120 -5.62 5.42 2.01
CA ASP A 120 -6.86 5.48 2.80
C ASP A 120 -8.06 5.92 1.94
N GLN A 121 -7.90 6.94 1.09
CA GLN A 121 -8.95 7.38 0.17
C GLN A 121 -9.36 6.28 -0.83
N LEU A 122 -8.40 5.49 -1.31
CA LEU A 122 -8.69 4.34 -2.19
C LEU A 122 -9.45 3.26 -1.43
N GLY A 123 -8.99 2.93 -0.23
CA GLY A 123 -9.66 1.99 0.67
C GLY A 123 -11.10 2.41 0.95
N GLU A 124 -11.31 3.64 1.40
CA GLU A 124 -12.63 4.20 1.69
C GLU A 124 -13.55 4.20 0.47
N CYS A 125 -13.02 4.56 -0.71
CA CYS A 125 -13.80 4.51 -1.94
C CYS A 125 -14.26 3.08 -2.26
N VAL A 126 -13.35 2.11 -2.17
CA VAL A 126 -13.66 0.70 -2.45
C VAL A 126 -14.67 0.18 -1.43
N GLU A 127 -14.45 0.42 -0.14
CA GLU A 127 -15.34 -0.02 0.95
C GLU A 127 -16.75 0.56 0.83
N SER A 128 -16.87 1.84 0.46
CA SER A 128 -18.17 2.51 0.31
C SER A 128 -19.02 1.88 -0.79
N LYS A 129 -18.38 1.31 -1.82
CA LYS A 129 -19.00 0.72 -3.00
C LYS A 129 -19.10 -0.80 -2.95
N LEU A 130 -18.38 -1.45 -2.03
CA LEU A 130 -18.48 -2.90 -1.86
C LEU A 130 -19.89 -3.31 -1.39
N PRO A 131 -20.49 -4.34 -2.01
CA PRO A 131 -21.72 -4.96 -1.52
C PRO A 131 -21.60 -5.37 -0.05
N SER A 132 -22.68 -5.25 0.73
CA SER A 132 -22.67 -5.52 2.17
C SER A 132 -22.26 -6.97 2.52
N ASP A 133 -22.47 -7.90 1.60
CA ASP A 133 -22.03 -9.31 1.67
C ASP A 133 -20.53 -9.51 1.40
N LYS A 134 -19.86 -8.52 0.80
CA LYS A 134 -18.40 -8.52 0.55
C LYS A 134 -17.61 -7.65 1.54
N ARG A 135 -18.28 -6.85 2.39
CA ARG A 135 -17.66 -6.01 3.45
C ARG A 135 -17.27 -6.74 4.73
N ARG A 136 -17.63 -8.01 4.87
CA ARG A 136 -17.30 -8.86 6.04
C ARG A 136 -16.58 -10.10 5.56
N LYS A 137 -15.27 -10.02 5.44
CA LYS A 137 -14.43 -11.20 5.54
C LYS A 137 -13.12 -10.84 6.21
#